data_AF-A0A849EC42-F1
#
_entry.id   AF-A0A849EC42-F1
#
_cell.length_a   1.000
_cell.length_b   1.000
_cell.length_c   1.000
_cell.angle_alpha   90.00
_cell.angle_beta   90.00
_cell.angle_gamma   90.00
#
_symmetry.space_group_name_H-M   'P 1'
#
loop_
_entity.id
_entity.type
_entity.pdbx_description
1 polymer ?
#
loop_
_entity_poly.entity_id
_entity_poly.type
_entity_poly.pdbx_seq_one_letter_code
_entity_poly.pdbx_strand_id
1 'polypeptide(L)'
;MRAEPVLAAKDQTRLPETQGPTAAGGGLGSAPFAPSPGNEPLLQLTPGDDANTDNDNTNENDNTQEMAPAISTVETVELTPDLAKRAIDGFVKLKKTYQDTDIAEYESLEQFVAQAKEGPALEKDIKSFGFKTVGEWNTAITSVSFAYAALSGTHEDEIRQELENIEKEVDLDQQMKASLIEGLQSMLPSDNNKKIVADLNLQKVWAEKLKMLEETEDGRDH
;
A
#
# COMPACT_ATOMS: atom_id res chain seq x y z
N MET A 1 -35.42 24.26 53.59
CA MET A 1 -35.87 24.84 52.30
C MET A 1 -34.88 25.94 51.95
N ARG A 2 -34.04 25.73 50.93
CA ARG A 2 -33.93 26.53 49.68
C ARG A 2 -33.40 27.96 49.90
N ALA A 3 -32.45 28.50 49.16
CA ALA A 3 -31.61 28.03 48.05
C ALA A 3 -30.51 29.11 47.88
N GLU A 4 -29.29 28.70 47.56
CA GLU A 4 -28.26 29.58 47.01
C GLU A 4 -28.63 29.97 45.57
N PRO A 5 -28.30 31.19 45.10
CA PRO A 5 -28.52 31.58 43.72
C PRO A 5 -27.44 31.01 42.80
N VAL A 6 -27.91 30.64 41.61
CA VAL A 6 -27.25 29.86 40.57
C VAL A 6 -26.95 30.79 39.37
N LEU A 7 -25.74 30.61 38.81
CA LEU A 7 -25.32 30.79 37.39
C LEU A 7 -25.48 32.13 36.63
N ALA A 8 -24.38 32.40 35.91
CA ALA A 8 -24.30 32.78 34.49
C ALA A 8 -24.77 34.17 34.03
N ALA A 9 -23.85 34.92 33.40
CA ALA A 9 -23.92 35.25 31.98
C ALA A 9 -22.83 36.29 31.64
N LYS A 10 -21.81 35.89 30.89
CA LYS A 10 -21.09 36.81 29.99
C LYS A 10 -21.59 36.49 28.60
N ASP A 11 -22.47 37.37 28.14
CA ASP A 11 -23.13 37.31 26.85
C ASP A 11 -22.26 37.99 25.77
N GLN A 12 -21.98 37.20 24.74
CA GLN A 12 -21.97 37.57 23.32
C GLN A 12 -21.14 38.79 22.87
N THR A 13 -19.87 38.53 22.58
CA THR A 13 -19.27 39.10 21.37
C THR A 13 -19.32 38.06 20.26
N ARG A 14 -20.33 38.23 19.40
CA ARG A 14 -20.53 37.55 18.13
C ARG A 14 -19.39 37.89 17.17
N LEU A 15 -18.68 36.88 16.68
CA LEU A 15 -17.91 36.95 15.43
C LEU A 15 -18.37 35.82 14.51
N PRO A 16 -18.46 36.07 13.20
CA PRO A 16 -19.20 35.23 12.26
C PRO A 16 -18.49 33.91 11.94
N GLU A 17 -19.31 32.89 11.73
CA GLU A 17 -18.99 31.62 11.11
C GLU A 17 -18.21 31.82 9.80
N THR A 18 -16.91 31.53 9.81
CA THR A 18 -16.23 31.04 8.61
C THR A 18 -16.40 29.51 8.60
N GLN A 19 -17.38 29.07 7.82
CA GLN A 19 -17.51 27.70 7.35
C GLN A 19 -16.23 27.31 6.60
N GLY A 20 -15.33 26.62 7.28
CA GLY A 20 -14.38 25.72 6.62
C GLY A 20 -15.07 24.36 6.47
N PRO A 21 -14.96 23.68 5.32
CA PRO A 21 -15.49 22.33 5.19
C PRO A 21 -14.78 21.43 6.20
N THR A 22 -15.59 20.85 7.07
CA THR A 22 -15.26 19.69 7.88
C THR A 22 -15.09 18.51 6.92
N ALA A 23 -13.85 18.08 6.69
CA ALA A 23 -13.53 16.71 6.33
C ALA A 23 -12.74 16.18 7.55
N ALA A 24 -13.39 15.56 8.53
CA ALA A 24 -13.81 14.15 8.51
C ALA A 24 -12.60 13.24 8.24
N GLY A 25 -11.94 12.85 9.33
CA GLY A 25 -11.10 11.66 9.52
C GLY A 25 -10.38 11.10 8.29
N GLY A 26 -9.14 11.54 8.07
CA GLY A 26 -8.18 10.78 7.28
C GLY A 26 -7.66 9.61 8.10
N GLY A 27 -8.35 8.47 8.02
CA GLY A 27 -7.86 7.19 8.53
C GLY A 27 -6.59 6.78 7.79
N LEU A 28 -5.71 6.05 8.48
CA LEU A 28 -4.56 5.43 7.82
C LEU A 28 -5.03 4.48 6.73
N GLY A 29 -5.08 4.97 5.50
CA GLY A 29 -5.17 4.15 4.32
C GLY A 29 -3.90 3.30 4.25
N SER A 30 -4.11 1.98 4.24
CA SER A 30 -3.11 0.96 3.89
C SER A 30 -1.96 0.81 4.90
N ALA A 31 -1.44 -0.41 5.03
CA ALA A 31 -0.06 -0.57 5.48
C ALA A 31 0.80 0.42 4.67
N PRO A 32 1.73 1.14 5.31
CA PRO A 32 2.33 2.30 4.67
C PRO A 32 2.99 1.87 3.36
N PHE A 33 2.45 2.34 2.24
CA PHE A 33 3.01 2.22 0.88
C PHE A 33 3.19 0.83 0.27
N ALA A 34 2.57 -0.22 0.82
CA ALA A 34 2.39 -1.44 0.02
C ALA A 34 1.17 -1.25 -0.89
N PRO A 35 1.28 -1.48 -2.22
CA PRO A 35 0.07 -1.69 -3.02
C PRO A 35 -0.71 -2.81 -2.33
N SER A 36 -1.99 -2.57 -2.02
CA SER A 36 -2.83 -3.60 -1.42
C SER A 36 -2.94 -4.74 -2.44
N PRO A 37 -2.41 -5.93 -2.18
CA PRO A 37 -2.59 -7.07 -3.08
C PRO A 37 -4.05 -7.49 -2.98
N GLY A 38 -4.92 -6.91 -3.80
CA GLY A 38 -6.33 -7.32 -3.89
C GLY A 38 -7.37 -6.26 -4.25
N ASN A 39 -7.05 -4.96 -4.22
CA ASN A 39 -8.06 -3.91 -4.47
C ASN A 39 -7.76 -2.96 -5.65
N GLU A 40 -6.70 -3.22 -6.41
CA GLU A 40 -6.47 -2.49 -7.65
C GLU A 40 -7.18 -3.22 -8.80
N PRO A 41 -7.95 -2.52 -9.66
CA PRO A 41 -8.39 -3.13 -10.90
C PRO A 41 -7.14 -3.53 -11.68
N LEU A 42 -6.90 -4.84 -11.75
CA LEU A 42 -5.97 -5.49 -12.68
C LEU A 42 -6.15 -4.79 -14.02
N LEU A 43 -5.13 -4.01 -14.39
CA LEU A 43 -5.00 -3.22 -15.62
C LEU A 43 -6.20 -3.37 -16.54
N GLN A 44 -7.20 -2.51 -16.36
CA GLN A 44 -8.31 -2.47 -17.29
C GLN A 44 -7.79 -1.86 -18.59
N LEU A 45 -7.25 -2.73 -19.46
CA LEU A 45 -6.96 -2.41 -20.85
C LEU A 45 -8.29 -1.95 -21.44
N THR A 46 -8.46 -0.63 -21.58
CA THR A 46 -9.54 -0.09 -22.37
C THR A 46 -9.38 -0.66 -23.78
N PRO A 47 -10.37 -1.39 -24.31
CA PRO A 47 -10.32 -1.83 -25.70
C PRO A 47 -10.15 -0.59 -26.57
N GLY A 48 -9.07 -0.54 -27.34
CA GLY A 48 -8.89 0.49 -28.37
C GLY A 48 -10.07 0.40 -29.33
N ASP A 49 -10.87 1.46 -29.38
CA ASP A 49 -12.06 1.59 -30.20
C ASP A 49 -11.66 1.54 -31.69
N ASP A 50 -12.07 0.47 -32.38
CA ASP A 50 -11.99 0.34 -33.84
C ASP A 50 -12.97 1.33 -34.50
N ALA A 51 -12.49 2.50 -34.93
CA ALA A 51 -13.05 3.25 -36.06
C ALA A 51 -12.20 4.47 -36.42
N ASN A 52 -11.53 4.45 -37.57
CA ASN A 52 -12.02 5.13 -38.78
C ASN A 52 -10.93 5.12 -39.87
N THR A 53 -11.35 4.76 -41.08
CA THR A 53 -10.57 4.87 -42.30
C THR A 53 -10.53 6.34 -42.70
N ASP A 54 -9.36 6.97 -42.78
CA ASP A 54 -9.09 7.88 -43.89
C ASP A 54 -7.58 8.07 -44.14
N ASN A 55 -7.29 8.14 -45.42
CA ASN A 55 -5.97 8.11 -46.03
C ASN A 55 -5.42 9.54 -46.13
N ASP A 56 -4.33 9.87 -45.44
CA ASP A 56 -3.43 10.91 -45.91
C ASP A 56 -1.96 10.60 -45.58
N ASN A 57 -1.14 10.84 -46.58
CA ASN A 57 0.25 10.44 -46.67
C ASN A 57 1.13 11.62 -46.23
N THR A 58 1.50 11.66 -44.95
CA THR A 58 2.57 12.54 -44.47
C THR A 58 3.62 11.76 -43.71
N ASN A 59 4.77 11.65 -44.37
CA ASN A 59 6.05 11.23 -43.85
C ASN A 59 6.51 12.24 -42.79
N GLU A 60 6.12 12.03 -41.53
CA GLU A 60 6.81 12.60 -40.37
C GLU A 60 7.26 11.44 -39.49
N ASN A 61 8.57 11.43 -39.28
CA ASN A 61 9.33 10.53 -38.43
C ASN A 61 8.95 10.83 -36.97
N ASP A 62 7.73 10.49 -36.57
CA ASP A 62 7.28 10.58 -35.19
C ASP A 62 7.64 9.29 -34.48
N ASN A 63 8.91 9.21 -34.11
CA ASN A 63 9.42 8.24 -33.16
C ASN A 63 8.99 8.68 -31.74
N THR A 64 7.70 9.00 -31.56
CA THR A 64 7.03 8.88 -30.27
C THR A 64 6.94 7.39 -29.99
N GLN A 65 8.09 6.84 -29.62
CA GLN A 65 8.16 5.72 -28.71
C GLN A 65 7.50 6.23 -27.43
N GLU A 66 6.16 6.20 -27.41
CA GLU A 66 5.36 6.28 -26.21
C GLU A 66 5.98 5.23 -25.30
N MET A 67 6.84 5.67 -24.38
CA MET A 67 7.34 4.78 -23.35
C MET A 67 6.09 4.33 -22.62
N ALA A 68 5.67 3.10 -22.93
CA ALA A 68 4.79 2.33 -22.07
C ALA A 68 5.22 2.62 -20.63
N PRO A 69 4.32 3.07 -19.75
CA PRO A 69 4.70 3.38 -18.38
C PRO A 69 5.45 2.17 -17.84
N ALA A 70 6.74 2.35 -17.54
CA ALA A 70 7.56 1.27 -17.00
C ALA A 70 6.88 0.84 -15.71
N ILE A 71 6.42 -0.41 -15.68
CA ILE A 71 5.70 -0.93 -14.53
C ILE A 71 6.74 -1.03 -13.43
N SER A 72 6.53 -0.27 -12.36
CA SER A 72 7.48 -0.26 -11.26
C SER A 72 7.45 -1.64 -10.61
N THR A 73 8.59 -2.33 -10.61
CA THR A 73 8.73 -3.60 -9.91
C THR A 73 8.63 -3.37 -8.41
N VAL A 74 7.97 -4.26 -7.71
CA VAL A 74 7.88 -4.17 -6.25
C VAL A 74 9.16 -4.75 -5.67
N GLU A 75 9.86 -3.94 -4.88
CA GLU A 75 11.03 -4.42 -4.16
C GLU A 75 10.60 -5.38 -3.06
N THR A 76 11.18 -6.58 -3.06
CA THR A 76 10.99 -7.58 -2.01
C THR A 76 12.34 -8.07 -1.50
N VAL A 77 12.34 -8.61 -0.29
CA VAL A 77 13.53 -9.17 0.36
C VAL A 77 13.26 -10.59 0.79
N GLU A 78 14.31 -11.40 0.75
CA GLU A 78 14.28 -12.75 1.30
C GLU A 78 14.15 -12.70 2.82
N LEU A 79 13.09 -13.28 3.34
CA LEU A 79 12.76 -13.29 4.75
C LEU A 79 13.63 -14.29 5.50
N THR A 80 13.92 -13.94 6.73
CA THR A 80 14.31 -14.88 7.79
C THR A 80 13.26 -14.84 8.88
N PRO A 81 13.15 -15.88 9.75
CA PRO A 81 12.18 -15.87 10.83
C PRO A 81 12.34 -14.66 11.77
N ASP A 82 13.57 -14.21 12.00
CA ASP A 82 13.86 -13.03 12.82
C ASP A 82 13.45 -11.73 12.11
N LEU A 83 13.83 -11.58 10.83
CA LEU A 83 13.47 -10.41 10.02
C LEU A 83 11.95 -10.23 9.93
N ALA A 84 11.22 -11.30 9.62
CA ALA A 84 9.76 -11.27 9.52
C ALA A 84 9.11 -10.85 10.86
N LYS A 85 9.56 -11.41 11.99
CA LYS A 85 9.06 -11.03 13.31
C LYS A 85 9.30 -9.55 13.63
N ARG A 86 10.52 -9.05 13.38
CA ARG A 86 10.87 -7.63 13.59
C ARG A 86 10.06 -6.71 12.69
N ALA A 87 9.83 -7.09 11.43
CA ALA A 87 9.00 -6.34 10.51
C ALA A 87 7.55 -6.24 11.01
N ILE A 88 6.97 -7.38 11.41
CA ILE A 88 5.61 -7.46 11.97
C ILE A 88 5.48 -6.64 13.26
N ASP A 89 6.45 -6.71 14.16
CA ASP A 89 6.45 -5.90 15.39
C ASP A 89 6.52 -4.40 15.09
N GLY A 90 7.33 -4.01 14.10
CA GLY A 90 7.37 -2.64 13.59
C GLY A 90 6.01 -2.18 13.05
N PHE A 91 5.31 -3.05 12.30
CA PHE A 91 3.97 -2.76 11.79
C PHE A 91 2.95 -2.55 12.90
N VAL A 92 2.92 -3.44 13.89
CA VAL A 92 2.02 -3.31 15.04
C VAL A 92 2.31 -2.02 15.81
N LYS A 93 3.59 -1.67 15.97
CA LYS A 93 4.00 -0.40 16.60
C LYS A 93 3.54 0.81 15.79
N LEU A 94 3.67 0.75 14.47
CA LEU A 94 3.22 1.80 13.56
C LEU A 94 1.71 1.99 13.64
N LYS A 95 0.92 0.92 13.41
CA LYS A 95 -0.54 0.92 13.50
C LYS A 95 -1.02 1.44 14.85
N LYS A 96 -0.33 1.13 15.95
CA LYS A 96 -0.73 1.61 17.28
C LYS A 96 -0.36 3.07 17.57
N THR A 97 0.78 3.55 17.08
CA THR A 97 1.36 4.82 17.54
C THR A 97 1.10 5.96 16.54
N TYR A 98 1.01 5.63 15.25
CA TYR A 98 0.93 6.60 14.16
C TYR A 98 -0.44 6.55 13.46
N GLN A 99 -1.42 5.82 13.99
CA GLN A 99 -2.78 5.74 13.40
C GLN A 99 -3.58 7.01 13.31
N ASP A 100 -3.28 7.96 14.18
CA ASP A 100 -3.97 9.24 14.21
C ASP A 100 -3.08 10.34 13.62
N THR A 101 -2.09 9.97 12.80
CA THR A 101 -1.17 10.90 12.12
C THR A 101 -1.51 11.01 10.65
N ASP A 102 -1.07 12.11 10.04
CA ASP A 102 -1.29 12.41 8.62
C ASP A 102 -0.38 11.60 7.69
N ILE A 103 0.08 10.40 8.10
CA ILE A 103 1.04 9.59 7.32
C ILE A 103 0.54 9.28 5.90
N ALA A 104 -0.79 9.23 5.72
CA ALA A 104 -1.44 8.95 4.45
C ALA A 104 -1.42 10.15 3.49
N GLU A 105 -1.09 11.36 3.96
CA GLU A 105 -0.95 12.55 3.11
C GLU A 105 0.38 12.61 2.37
N TYR A 106 1.31 11.70 2.67
CA TYR A 106 2.65 11.63 2.07
C TYR A 106 2.71 10.53 1.01
N GLU A 107 3.59 10.69 0.02
CA GLU A 107 3.77 9.70 -1.06
C GLU A 107 4.62 8.50 -0.64
N SER A 108 5.43 8.64 0.42
CA SER A 108 6.24 7.57 0.97
C SER A 108 6.52 7.75 2.47
N LEU A 109 6.93 6.66 3.13
CA LEU A 109 7.39 6.72 4.52
C LEU A 109 8.64 7.57 4.65
N GLU A 110 9.56 7.51 3.68
CA GLU A 110 10.72 8.38 3.69
C GLU A 110 10.32 9.84 3.62
N GLN A 111 9.29 10.17 2.82
CA GLN A 111 8.76 11.53 2.77
C GLN A 111 8.14 11.94 4.10
N PHE A 112 7.33 11.08 4.72
CA PHE A 112 6.79 11.32 6.06
C PHE A 112 7.91 11.54 7.09
N VAL A 113 8.94 10.68 7.08
CA VAL A 113 10.10 10.80 7.97
C VAL A 113 10.84 12.13 7.76
N ALA A 114 10.94 12.61 6.52
CA ALA A 114 11.65 13.84 6.18
C ALA A 114 10.83 15.12 6.44
N GLN A 115 9.51 15.07 6.27
CA GLN A 115 8.67 16.28 6.22
C GLN A 115 7.70 16.40 7.39
N ALA A 116 7.23 15.30 7.97
CA ALA A 116 6.29 15.32 9.08
C ALA A 116 7.00 15.58 10.41
N LYS A 117 6.27 16.20 11.35
CA LYS A 117 6.78 16.47 12.69
C LYS A 117 7.03 15.18 13.48
N GLU A 118 6.19 14.18 13.25
CA GLU A 118 6.23 12.84 13.85
C GLU A 118 7.22 11.92 13.13
N GLY A 119 7.65 12.27 11.92
CA GLY A 119 8.57 11.51 11.07
C GLY A 119 9.84 11.03 11.78
N PRO A 120 10.60 11.91 12.47
CA PRO A 120 11.80 11.50 13.21
C PRO A 120 11.54 10.50 14.34
N ALA A 121 10.34 10.51 14.93
CA ALA A 121 9.96 9.53 15.94
C ALA A 121 9.71 8.16 15.30
N LEU A 122 9.07 8.13 14.14
CA LEU A 122 8.85 6.89 13.39
C LEU A 122 10.18 6.24 13.01
N GLU A 123 11.11 7.00 12.41
CA GLU A 123 12.43 6.51 12.03
C GLU A 123 13.19 5.93 13.24
N LYS A 124 13.05 6.54 14.41
CA LYS A 124 13.66 6.04 15.65
C LYS A 124 13.00 4.74 16.13
N ASP A 125 11.67 4.66 16.11
CA ASP A 125 10.94 3.46 16.49
C ASP A 125 11.31 2.29 15.57
N ILE A 126 11.36 2.51 14.26
CA ILE A 126 11.77 1.49 13.27
C ILE A 126 13.21 1.04 13.50
N LYS A 127 14.14 1.96 13.77
CA LYS A 127 15.52 1.63 14.14
C LYS A 127 15.63 0.79 15.41
N SER A 128 14.69 0.93 16.36
CA SER A 128 14.67 0.11 17.57
C SER A 128 14.39 -1.37 17.30
N PHE A 129 13.76 -1.69 16.16
CA PHE A 129 13.59 -3.06 15.66
C PHE A 129 14.78 -3.53 14.80
N GLY A 130 15.89 -2.78 14.76
CA GLY A 130 17.12 -3.19 14.09
C GLY A 130 17.14 -2.97 12.57
N PHE A 131 16.23 -2.18 12.03
CA PHE A 131 16.28 -1.71 10.63
C PHE A 131 17.15 -0.45 10.54
N LYS A 132 17.85 -0.23 9.43
CA LYS A 132 18.68 0.98 9.27
C LYS A 132 17.86 2.19 8.89
N THR A 133 16.79 1.99 8.12
CA THR A 133 15.90 3.03 7.62
C THR A 133 14.46 2.55 7.61
N VAL A 134 13.52 3.50 7.57
CA VAL A 134 12.10 3.18 7.35
C VAL A 134 11.86 2.45 6.02
N GLY A 135 12.62 2.75 4.97
CA GLY A 135 12.52 2.07 3.68
C GLY A 135 12.91 0.58 3.76
N GLU A 136 14.00 0.24 4.46
CA GLU A 136 14.41 -1.16 4.67
C GLU A 136 13.33 -1.95 5.42
N TRP A 137 12.73 -1.33 6.43
CA TRP A 137 11.60 -1.91 7.14
C TRP A 137 10.38 -2.07 6.23
N ASN A 138 10.10 -1.08 5.39
CA ASN A 138 8.98 -1.09 4.46
C ASN A 138 9.08 -2.28 3.49
N THR A 139 10.24 -2.46 2.84
CA THR A 139 10.50 -3.61 1.95
C THR A 139 10.28 -4.94 2.69
N ALA A 140 10.73 -5.04 3.94
CA ALA A 140 10.57 -6.25 4.74
C ALA A 140 9.10 -6.54 5.09
N ILE A 141 8.32 -5.53 5.51
CA ILE A 141 6.90 -5.73 5.84
C ILE A 141 6.05 -5.97 4.59
N THR A 142 6.36 -5.35 3.45
CA THR A 142 5.74 -5.64 2.15
C THR A 142 5.97 -7.11 1.76
N SER A 143 7.21 -7.60 1.93
CA SER A 143 7.54 -9.01 1.65
C SER A 143 6.77 -9.99 2.55
N VAL A 144 6.57 -9.64 3.84
CA VAL A 144 5.72 -10.41 4.75
C VAL A 144 4.26 -10.37 4.30
N SER A 145 3.77 -9.21 3.88
CA SER A 145 2.37 -9.01 3.49
C SER A 145 2.02 -9.80 2.23
N PHE A 146 2.87 -9.79 1.19
CA PHE A 146 2.69 -10.64 0.01
C PHE A 146 2.73 -12.13 0.35
N ALA A 147 3.70 -12.56 1.15
CA ALA A 147 3.78 -13.96 1.57
C ALA A 147 2.59 -14.39 2.42
N TYR A 148 2.00 -13.48 3.21
CA TYR A 148 0.79 -13.76 3.97
C TYR A 148 -0.45 -13.86 3.07
N ALA A 149 -0.64 -12.91 2.15
CA ALA A 149 -1.74 -12.92 1.19
C ALA A 149 -1.72 -14.21 0.33
N ALA A 150 -0.54 -14.67 -0.07
CA ALA A 150 -0.36 -15.92 -0.82
C ALA A 150 -0.74 -17.19 -0.04
N LEU A 151 -0.88 -17.15 1.29
CA LEU A 151 -1.36 -18.31 2.05
C LEU A 151 -2.81 -18.68 1.71
N SER A 152 -3.60 -17.73 1.21
CA SER A 152 -4.96 -17.98 0.71
C SER A 152 -4.99 -18.71 -0.64
N GLY A 153 -3.86 -18.71 -1.37
CA GLY A 153 -3.69 -19.35 -2.69
C GLY A 153 -4.32 -18.59 -3.87
N THR A 154 -5.40 -17.83 -3.65
CA THR A 154 -6.16 -17.18 -4.72
C THR A 154 -5.35 -16.16 -5.52
N HIS A 155 -4.60 -15.30 -4.82
CA HIS A 155 -3.85 -14.22 -5.48
C HIS A 155 -2.69 -14.71 -6.35
N GLU A 156 -2.03 -15.80 -5.92
CA GLU A 156 -0.90 -16.37 -6.66
C GLU A 156 -1.37 -17.04 -7.97
N ASP A 157 -2.53 -17.69 -7.93
CA ASP A 157 -3.16 -18.30 -9.09
C ASP A 157 -3.66 -17.25 -10.09
N GLU A 158 -4.23 -16.14 -9.61
CA GLU A 158 -4.64 -14.99 -10.45
C GLU A 158 -3.44 -14.37 -11.19
N ILE A 159 -2.34 -14.11 -10.48
CA ILE A 159 -1.12 -13.56 -11.10
C ILE A 159 -0.55 -14.53 -12.13
N ARG A 160 -0.53 -15.85 -11.84
CA ARG A 160 -0.05 -16.87 -12.79
C ARG A 160 -0.94 -16.94 -14.04
N GLN A 161 -2.25 -16.84 -13.87
CA GLN A 161 -3.19 -16.81 -14.98
C GLN A 161 -2.96 -15.58 -15.85
N GLU A 162 -2.73 -14.42 -15.24
CA GLU A 162 -2.47 -13.18 -15.96
C GLU A 162 -1.14 -13.23 -16.73
N LEU A 163 -0.09 -13.79 -16.13
CA LEU A 163 1.18 -14.05 -16.81
C LEU A 163 0.98 -14.92 -18.06
N GLU A 164 0.19 -16.00 -17.95
CA GLU A 164 -0.12 -16.84 -19.12
C GLU A 164 -0.93 -16.10 -20.20
N ASN A 165 -1.84 -15.20 -19.81
CA ASN A 165 -2.63 -14.41 -20.74
C ASN A 165 -1.72 -13.44 -21.51
N ILE A 166 -0.87 -12.70 -20.80
CA ILE A 166 0.11 -11.78 -21.38
C ILE A 166 1.06 -12.53 -22.31
N GLU A 167 1.53 -13.72 -21.93
CA GLU A 167 2.38 -14.57 -22.78
C GLU A 167 1.71 -14.97 -24.09
N LYS A 168 0.39 -15.16 -24.10
CA LYS A 168 -0.39 -15.52 -25.30
C LYS A 168 -0.80 -14.30 -26.13
N GLU A 169 -0.75 -13.11 -25.57
CA GLU A 169 -1.13 -11.87 -26.26
C GLU A 169 -0.15 -11.53 -27.38
N VAL A 170 -0.66 -11.41 -28.61
CA VAL A 170 0.14 -11.21 -29.81
C VAL A 170 0.25 -9.74 -30.20
N ASP A 171 -0.68 -8.92 -29.72
CA ASP A 171 -0.78 -7.50 -30.05
C ASP A 171 0.05 -6.61 -29.10
N LEU A 172 0.63 -7.19 -28.05
CA LEU A 172 1.57 -6.48 -27.16
C LEU A 172 2.98 -6.43 -27.76
N ASP A 173 3.55 -5.23 -27.76
CA ASP A 173 4.97 -5.04 -28.01
C ASP A 173 5.83 -5.88 -27.03
N GLN A 174 6.96 -6.40 -27.50
CA GLN A 174 7.83 -7.29 -26.72
C GLN A 174 8.43 -6.61 -25.49
N GLN A 175 8.74 -5.31 -25.54
CA GLN A 175 9.27 -4.57 -24.40
C GLN A 175 8.17 -4.33 -23.36
N MET A 176 6.97 -3.95 -23.79
CA MET A 176 5.81 -3.81 -22.89
C MET A 176 5.47 -5.15 -22.22
N LYS A 177 5.43 -6.23 -22.99
CA LYS A 177 5.20 -7.60 -22.51
C LYS A 177 6.23 -8.03 -21.48
N ALA A 178 7.51 -7.77 -21.73
CA ALA A 178 8.58 -8.06 -20.77
C ALA A 178 8.39 -7.27 -19.47
N SER A 179 8.05 -5.98 -19.56
CA SER A 179 7.80 -5.13 -18.38
C SER A 179 6.58 -5.60 -17.58
N LEU A 180 5.49 -6.03 -18.25
CA LEU A 180 4.31 -6.64 -17.64
C LEU A 180 4.64 -7.92 -16.88
N ILE A 181 5.39 -8.81 -17.52
CA ILE A 181 5.82 -10.08 -16.92
C ILE A 181 6.71 -9.81 -15.70
N GLU A 182 7.70 -8.92 -15.81
CA GLU A 182 8.61 -8.59 -14.73
C GLU A 182 7.88 -7.96 -13.52
N GLY A 183 6.95 -7.04 -13.77
CA GLY A 183 6.13 -6.41 -12.74
C GLY A 183 5.28 -7.43 -11.97
N LEU A 184 4.53 -8.27 -12.68
CA LEU A 184 3.69 -9.30 -12.08
C LEU A 184 4.50 -10.38 -11.34
N GLN A 185 5.63 -10.80 -11.90
CA GLN A 185 6.52 -11.75 -11.24
C GLN A 185 7.09 -11.19 -9.93
N SER A 186 7.36 -9.88 -9.85
CA SER A 186 7.84 -9.24 -8.61
C SER A 186 6.84 -9.29 -7.45
N MET A 187 5.55 -9.47 -7.75
CA MET A 187 4.48 -9.60 -6.75
C MET A 187 4.34 -11.04 -6.22
N LEU A 188 4.93 -12.04 -6.88
CA LEU A 188 4.91 -13.42 -6.42
C LEU A 188 5.93 -13.61 -5.28
N PRO A 189 5.50 -13.96 -4.05
CA PRO A 189 6.42 -14.18 -2.96
C PRO A 189 7.25 -15.44 -3.18
N SER A 190 8.51 -15.42 -2.75
CA SER A 190 9.39 -16.61 -2.80
C SER A 190 8.82 -17.77 -1.97
N ASP A 191 9.12 -19.01 -2.36
CA ASP A 191 8.69 -20.19 -1.61
C ASP A 191 9.22 -20.19 -0.16
N ASN A 192 10.41 -19.63 0.06
CA ASN A 192 10.96 -19.47 1.40
C ASN A 192 10.18 -18.42 2.21
N ASN A 193 9.82 -17.27 1.61
CA ASN A 193 9.02 -16.25 2.28
C ASN A 193 7.65 -16.82 2.68
N LYS A 194 6.98 -17.56 1.78
CA LYS A 194 5.73 -18.27 2.07
C LYS A 194 5.89 -19.24 3.23
N LYS A 195 6.96 -20.05 3.22
CA LYS A 195 7.24 -21.01 4.29
C LYS A 195 7.42 -20.33 5.65
N ILE A 196 8.20 -19.25 5.71
CA ILE A 196 8.46 -18.53 6.97
C ILE A 196 7.16 -17.94 7.51
N VAL A 197 6.36 -17.30 6.66
CA VAL A 197 5.09 -16.71 7.09
C VAL A 197 4.07 -17.78 7.48
N ALA A 198 4.03 -18.92 6.78
CA ALA A 198 3.22 -20.08 7.19
C ALA A 198 3.63 -20.60 8.58
N ASP A 199 4.94 -20.78 8.83
CA ASP A 199 5.46 -21.24 10.13
C ASP A 199 5.16 -20.24 11.26
N LEU A 200 5.13 -18.94 10.97
CA LEU A 200 4.68 -17.91 11.91
C LEU A 200 3.17 -17.96 12.13
N ASN A 201 2.37 -18.19 11.09
CA ASN A 201 0.92 -18.27 11.19
C ASN A 201 0.43 -19.48 12.01
N LEU A 202 1.27 -20.51 12.18
CA LEU A 202 1.00 -21.62 13.11
C LEU A 202 1.16 -21.23 14.60
N GLN A 203 1.84 -20.11 14.87
CA GLN A 203 2.08 -19.62 16.23
C GLN A 203 1.03 -18.57 16.59
N LYS A 204 0.20 -18.84 17.59
CA LYS A 204 -0.95 -17.98 17.98
C LYS A 204 -0.62 -16.48 18.02
N VAL A 205 0.47 -16.12 18.70
CA VAL A 205 0.90 -14.72 18.88
C VAL A 205 1.21 -14.02 17.56
N TRP A 206 1.79 -14.76 16.60
CA TRP A 206 2.15 -14.21 15.30
C TRP A 206 0.98 -14.26 14.33
N ALA A 207 0.14 -15.29 14.38
CA ALA A 207 -1.11 -15.36 13.62
C ALA A 207 -2.02 -14.17 13.89
N GLU A 208 -2.18 -13.76 15.15
CA GLU A 208 -2.97 -12.58 15.53
C GLU A 208 -2.40 -11.29 14.94
N LYS A 209 -1.08 -11.15 14.86
CA LYS A 209 -0.43 -9.97 14.27
C LYS A 209 -0.46 -9.99 12.75
N LEU A 210 -0.32 -11.16 12.13
CA LEU A 210 -0.40 -11.32 10.68
C LEU A 210 -1.79 -10.96 10.15
N LYS A 211 -2.85 -11.34 10.86
CA LYS A 211 -4.23 -10.92 10.53
C LYS A 211 -4.39 -9.40 10.46
N MET A 212 -3.64 -8.64 11.27
CA MET A 212 -3.70 -7.18 11.24
C MET A 212 -3.19 -6.56 9.93
N LEU A 213 -2.46 -7.34 9.11
CA LEU A 213 -2.02 -6.96 7.76
C LEU A 213 -3.16 -7.03 6.74
N GLU A 214 -4.10 -7.96 6.91
CA GLU A 214 -5.31 -8.09 6.06
C GLU A 214 -6.41 -7.12 6.48
N GLU A 215 -6.45 -6.72 7.74
CA GLU A 215 -7.36 -5.70 8.27
C GLU A 215 -7.02 -4.30 7.70
N THR A 216 -7.30 -4.13 6.41
CA THR A 216 -7.73 -2.89 5.79
C THR A 216 -9.10 -2.54 6.38
N GLU A 217 -9.40 -1.26 6.59
CA GLU A 217 -10.62 -0.81 7.28
C GLU A 217 -11.94 -1.08 6.50
N ASP A 218 -12.24 -2.31 6.10
CA ASP A 218 -13.60 -2.76 5.72
C ASP A 218 -14.42 -3.24 6.94
N GLY A 219 -14.01 -2.81 8.14
CA GLY A 219 -14.58 -3.23 9.42
C GLY A 219 -15.37 -2.15 10.17
N ARG A 220 -15.70 -1.02 9.54
CA ARG A 220 -16.63 -0.04 10.12
C ARG A 220 -17.94 0.02 9.33
N ASP A 221 -18.98 -0.42 10.04
CA ASP A 221 -20.41 -0.27 9.80
C ASP A 221 -21.10 -1.25 8.82
N HIS A 222 -21.63 -2.34 9.40
CA HIS A 222 -23.08 -2.60 9.38
C HIS A 222 -23.54 -3.38 10.62
#